data_AF-A0A6B0SM46-F1
#
_entry.id   AF-A0A6B0SM46-F1
#
_cell.length_a   1.000
_cell.length_b   1.000
_cell.length_c   1.000
_cell.angle_alpha   90.00
_cell.angle_beta   90.00
_cell.angle_gamma   90.00
#
_symmetry.space_group_name_H-M   'P 1'
#
loop_
_entity.id
_entity.type
_entity.pdbx_description
1 polymer ?
#
loop_
_entity_poly.entity_id
_entity_poly.type
_entity_poly.pdbx_seq_one_letter_code
_entity_poly.pdbx_strand_id
1 'polypeptide(L)' 'MSLRVSRTPGQDFNVLTHCPACGYEFTPEERRHVHLSDHGPADFGLAPLGEIPADHDAPLYGGDGR' A
#
# COMPACT_ATOMS: atom_id res chain seq x y z
N MET A 1 10.58 -0.84 -2.29
CA MET A 1 9.74 -0.45 -1.14
C MET A 1 10.64 -0.36 0.08
N SER A 2 10.76 0.82 0.70
CA SER A 2 11.81 1.09 1.69
C SER A 2 11.18 1.45 3.04
N LEU A 3 11.34 0.56 4.02
CA LEU A 3 10.79 0.68 5.37
C LEU A 3 11.93 0.82 6.38
N ARG A 4 11.71 1.62 7.44
CA ARG A 4 12.54 1.63 8.65
C ARG A 4 11.72 1.17 9.84
N VAL A 5 12.33 0.43 10.75
CA VAL A 5 11.71 0.08 12.04
C VAL A 5 12.11 1.15 13.05
N SER A 6 11.13 1.79 13.66
CA SER A 6 11.29 2.67 14.82
C SER A 6 10.84 1.93 16.07
N ARG A 7 11.59 2.02 17.16
CA ARG A 7 11.30 1.30 18.40
C ARG A 7 11.00 2.26 19.54
N THR A 8 9.93 1.99 20.27
CA THR A 8 9.68 2.56 21.60
C THR A 8 9.60 1.41 22.60
N PRO A 9 9.73 1.65 23.92
CA PRO A 9 9.60 0.58 24.91
C PRO A 9 8.28 -0.18 24.72
N GLY A 10 8.36 -1.48 24.43
CA GLY A 10 7.20 -2.35 24.23
C GLY A 10 6.52 -2.28 22.86
N GLN A 11 7.01 -1.49 21.88
CA GLN A 11 6.33 -1.36 20.59
C GLN A 11 7.29 -1.06 19.42
N ASP A 12 7.10 -1.78 18.33
CA ASP A 12 7.81 -1.57 17.07
C ASP A 12 6.86 -0.94 16.04
N PHE A 13 7.32 0.12 15.38
CA PHE A 13 6.59 0.84 14.34
C PHE A 13 7.32 0.72 13.01
N ASN A 14 6.63 0.24 11.98
CA ASN A 14 7.11 0.29 10.61
C ASN A 14 6.83 1.69 10.04
N VAL A 15 7.89 2.38 9.63
CA VAL A 15 7.80 3.74 9.09
C VAL A 15 8.26 3.73 7.63
N LEU A 16 7.42 4.28 6.75
CA LEU A 16 7.76 4.48 5.34
C LEU A 16 8.88 5.51 5.22
N THR A 17 9.97 5.13 4.55
CA THR A 17 11.06 6.06 4.20
C THR A 17 10.89 6.62 2.80
N HIS A 18 10.17 5.92 1.92
CA HIS A 18 9.89 6.34 0.56
C HIS A 18 8.41 6.13 0.25
N CYS A 19 7.84 6.98 -0.61
CA CYS A 19 6.51 6.83 -1.14
C CYS A 19 6.47 5.61 -2.09
N PRO A 20 5.59 4.63 -1.86
CA PRO A 20 5.54 3.45 -2.70
C PRO A 20 4.94 3.72 -4.10
N ALA A 21 4.20 4.82 -4.28
CA ALA A 21 3.63 5.20 -5.58
C ALA A 21 4.66 5.88 -6.49
N CYS A 22 5.39 6.87 -5.98
CA CYS A 22 6.26 7.73 -6.81
C CYS A 22 7.75 7.73 -6.43
N GLY A 23 8.14 7.00 -5.38
CA GLY A 23 9.54 6.93 -4.91
C GLY A 23 10.02 8.15 -4.12
N TYR A 24 9.16 9.14 -3.84
CA TYR A 24 9.51 10.32 -3.03
C TYR A 24 10.09 9.93 -1.67
N GLU A 25 11.23 10.52 -1.27
CA GLU A 25 11.88 10.25 0.01
C GLU A 25 11.30 11.12 1.12
N PHE A 26 10.79 10.48 2.18
CA PHE A 26 10.17 11.18 3.31
C PHE A 26 11.20 11.64 4.33
N THR A 27 11.01 12.87 4.82
CA THR A 27 11.76 13.33 5.99
C THR A 27 11.21 12.67 7.29
N PRO A 28 12.00 12.61 8.38
CA PRO A 28 11.59 11.90 9.60
C PRO A 28 10.26 12.38 10.19
N GLU A 29 10.05 13.70 10.25
CA GLU A 29 8.90 14.36 10.89
C GLU A 29 7.76 14.68 9.90
N GLU A 30 7.89 14.23 8.65
CA GLU A 30 6.91 14.52 7.63
C GLU A 30 5.56 13.84 7.88
N ARG A 31 4.49 14.59 7.58
CA ARG A 31 3.12 14.07 7.55
C ARG A 31 2.89 13.27 6.27
N ARG A 32 3.38 12.03 6.26
CA ARG A 32 3.29 11.07 5.14
C ARG A 32 1.87 10.90 4.57
N HIS A 33 0.85 10.93 5.42
CA HIS A 33 -0.55 10.80 4.98
C HIS A 33 -1.00 11.94 4.07
N VAL A 34 -0.45 13.15 4.24
CA VAL A 34 -0.77 14.30 3.39
C VAL A 34 -0.25 14.04 1.98
N HIS A 35 1.03 13.68 1.84
CA HIS A 35 1.61 13.29 0.55
C HIS A 35 0.87 12.10 -0.08
N LEU A 36 0.51 11.08 0.71
CA LEU A 36 -0.22 9.92 0.20
C LEU A 36 -1.62 10.25 -0.33
N SER A 37 -2.22 11.35 0.11
CA SER A 37 -3.55 11.78 -0.35
C SER A 37 -3.54 12.32 -1.78
N ASP A 38 -2.36 12.66 -2.31
CA ASP A 38 -2.19 13.11 -3.69
C ASP A 38 -2.15 11.94 -4.71
N HIS A 39 -2.17 10.68 -4.22
CA HIS A 39 -2.14 9.47 -5.05
C HIS A 39 -3.51 8.81 -5.10
N GLY A 40 -3.88 8.32 -6.28
CA GLY A 40 -5.06 7.48 -6.49
C GLY A 40 -4.73 5.98 -6.39
N PRO A 41 -5.75 5.11 -6.43
CA PRO A 41 -5.56 3.66 -6.40
C PRO A 41 -4.64 3.15 -7.52
N ALA A 42 -4.76 3.71 -8.72
CA ALA A 42 -3.97 3.32 -9.89
C ALA A 42 -2.46 3.53 -9.69
N ASP A 43 -2.05 4.55 -8.94
CA ASP A 43 -0.63 4.82 -8.63
C ASP A 43 -0.01 3.73 -7.76
N PHE A 44 -0.84 2.93 -7.08
CA PHE A 44 -0.44 1.75 -6.32
C PHE A 44 -0.66 0.44 -7.08
N GLY A 45 -1.01 0.51 -8.37
CA GLY A 45 -1.39 -0.66 -9.16
C GLY A 45 -2.71 -1.30 -8.72
N LEU A 46 -3.56 -0.56 -8.01
CA LEU A 46 -4.87 -1.01 -7.57
C LEU A 46 -5.95 -0.55 -8.55
N ALA A 47 -7.01 -1.36 -8.68
CA ALA A 47 -8.21 -0.93 -9.38
C ALA A 47 -8.81 0.31 -8.68
N PRO A 48 -9.46 1.21 -9.44
CA PRO A 48 -10.21 2.32 -8.86
C PRO A 48 -11.21 1.83 -7.80
N LEU A 49 -11.43 2.65 -6.77
CA LEU A 49 -12.42 2.35 -5.74
C LEU A 49 -13.80 2.20 -6.38
N GLY A 50 -14.46 1.06 -6.15
CA GLY A 50 -15.79 0.75 -6.68
C GLY A 50 -15.79 -0.07 -7.96
N GLU A 51 -14.63 -0.30 -8.59
CA GLU A 51 -14.51 -1.30 -9.66
C GLU A 51 -14.28 -2.67 -9.04
N ILE A 52 -15.26 -3.55 -9.20
CA ILE A 52 -15.15 -4.97 -8.86
C ILE A 52 -14.76 -5.68 -10.16
N PRO A 53 -13.56 -6.29 -10.25
CA PRO A 53 -13.17 -7.09 -11.39
C PRO A 53 -14.22 -8.17 -11.71
N ALA A 54 -14.46 -8.45 -12.99
CA ALA A 54 -15.47 -9.44 -13.39
C ALA A 54 -15.19 -10.86 -12.85
N ASP A 55 -13.93 -11.13 -12.49
CA ASP A 55 -13.43 -12.35 -11.89
C ASP A 55 -13.24 -12.25 -10.37
N HIS A 56 -13.73 -11.20 -9.71
CA HIS A 56 -13.62 -11.03 -8.25
C HIS A 56 -14.23 -12.21 -7.47
N ASP A 57 -15.28 -12.82 -8.01
CA ASP A 57 -15.94 -13.99 -7.40
C ASP A 57 -15.32 -15.32 -7.85
N ALA A 58 -14.29 -15.29 -8.70
CA ALA A 58 -13.60 -16.49 -9.13
C ALA A 58 -12.85 -17.14 -7.95
N PRO A 59 -12.84 -18.48 -7.86
CA PRO A 59 -12.03 -19.18 -6.87
C PRO A 59 -10.55 -18.78 -6.99
N LEU A 60 -9.91 -18.45 -5.86
CA LEU A 60 -8.49 -18.11 -5.79
C LEU A 60 -7.56 -19.22 -6.33
N TYR A 61 -8.05 -20.46 -6.33
CA TYR A 61 -7.38 -21.61 -6.93
C TYR A 61 -8.37 -22.22 -7.92
N GLY A 62 -7.93 -22.39 -9.17
CA GLY A 62 -8.76 -22.94 -10.24
C GLY A 62 -9.49 -24.19 -9.77
N GLY A 63 -10.82 -24.11 -9.74
CA GLY A 63 -11.67 -25.23 -9.40
C GLY A 63 -11.66 -26.24 -10.54
N ASP A 64 -10.62 -27.04 -10.65
CA ASP A 64 -10.67 -28.31 -11.40
C ASP A 64 -11.49 -29.31 -10.59
N GLY A 65 -12.79 -29.01 -10.53
CA GLY A 65 -13.82 -29.84 -9.94
C GLY A 65 -14.62 -30.56 -11.00
N ARG A 66 -13.98 -31.19 -12.00
CA ARG A 66 -14.55 -32.35 -12.69
C ARG A 66 -13.53 -33.10 -13.56
#